data_AF-A0A960XL65-F1
#
_entry.id   AF-A0A960XL65-F1
#
_cell.length_a   1.000
_cell.length_b   1.000
_cell.length_c   1.000
_cell.angle_alpha   90.00
_cell.angle_beta   90.00
_cell.angle_gamma   90.00
#
_symmetry.space_group_name_H-M   'P 1'
#
loop_
_entity.id
_entity.type
_entity.pdbx_description
1 polymer ?
#
loop_
_entity_poly.entity_id
_entity_poly.type
_entity_poly.pdbx_seq_one_letter_code
_entity_poly.pdbx_strand_id
1 'polypeptide(L)'
;MTGPGHSRRLHRVLHGIAGVMLFLLALLPGWLLEEPASWISLRQPLIATGIIVVLFGQLTYRPRLARVSAGLCVAVAMLVPALALGEFVFRALHVDFRRAELTQRDLPPFYRRPLVPSGDCFLRRSGPLVWEGRVINTMCDWLRLETDAYADGPRVAVRYDDDGVRNPPRLADWEIAVAGDSFTELGYLPEERLFTSLLAGRLGRRVKNLGVSHTGPLTQLHYLQTYGIAPSTRTVVIAFFEGNDLDDLCRESEAWRRFEETGTRLRAVEPQSSLLRALGDAVVFGGEELKPKTPAKSDAMLVLPGRRIPVSLTNLPLKQSDLTPEVEEELARFLGGYRDLAAQHHLEAWLVYFPCKLRVWHGLLEFPAGAAGTLTNWTPTDLPDHLRGLCVAHEVRFLDVTPALVRTTREEGSLLFNPIVDTHFTAAGCEVVAAAMAEALAGAGTITQRTP
;
A
#
# COMPACT_ATOMS: atom_id res chain seq x y z
N MET A 1 27.25 -22.00 -60.98
CA MET A 1 27.16 -20.56 -60.66
C MET A 1 27.56 -20.36 -59.21
N THR A 2 28.83 -20.03 -58.96
CA THR A 2 29.34 -19.66 -57.63
C THR A 2 28.85 -18.25 -57.31
N GLY A 3 27.87 -18.13 -56.41
CA GLY A 3 27.36 -16.84 -55.97
C GLY A 3 28.47 -15.91 -55.45
N PRO A 4 28.25 -14.59 -55.44
CA PRO A 4 29.26 -13.59 -55.04
C PRO A 4 29.86 -13.98 -53.69
N GLY A 5 31.17 -14.28 -53.69
CA GLY A 5 31.88 -14.80 -52.53
C GLY A 5 31.88 -13.78 -51.40
N HIS A 6 31.38 -14.18 -50.24
CA HIS A 6 31.45 -13.38 -49.01
C HIS A 6 32.91 -13.04 -48.71
N SER A 7 33.32 -11.78 -48.84
CA SER A 7 34.73 -11.39 -48.72
C SER A 7 35.16 -11.28 -47.25
N ARG A 8 36.44 -11.59 -46.96
CA ARG A 8 37.03 -11.38 -45.62
C ARG A 8 36.82 -9.96 -45.08
N ARG A 9 36.82 -8.97 -45.98
CA ARG A 9 36.58 -7.56 -45.65
C ARG A 9 35.15 -7.33 -45.19
N LEU A 10 34.17 -7.82 -45.94
CA LEU A 10 32.75 -7.72 -45.57
C LEU A 10 32.47 -8.42 -44.23
N HIS A 11 33.06 -9.60 -44.02
CA HIS A 11 32.95 -10.34 -42.77
C HIS A 11 33.41 -9.52 -41.55
N ARG A 12 34.61 -8.92 -41.61
CA ARG A 12 35.14 -8.07 -40.54
C ARG A 12 34.28 -6.84 -40.28
N VAL A 13 33.79 -6.19 -41.34
CA VAL A 13 32.94 -5.00 -41.23
C VAL A 13 31.63 -5.35 -40.51
N LEU A 14 30.97 -6.46 -40.88
CA LEU A 14 29.73 -6.88 -40.23
C LEU A 14 29.90 -7.19 -38.74
N HIS A 15 30.99 -7.87 -38.35
CA HIS A 15 31.29 -8.14 -36.94
C HIS A 15 31.66 -6.86 -36.17
N GLY A 16 32.37 -5.94 -36.81
CA GLY A 16 32.66 -4.62 -36.25
C GLY A 16 31.38 -3.83 -35.96
N ILE A 17 30.46 -3.75 -36.92
CA ILE A 17 29.17 -3.07 -36.76
C ILE A 17 28.34 -3.75 -35.65
N ALA A 18 28.21 -5.07 -35.68
CA ALA A 18 27.43 -5.80 -34.67
C ALA A 18 28.00 -5.61 -33.25
N GLY A 19 29.32 -5.65 -33.10
CA GLY A 19 29.98 -5.41 -31.81
C GLY A 19 29.77 -3.97 -31.29
N VAL A 20 29.87 -2.97 -32.17
CA VAL A 20 29.56 -1.58 -31.82
C VAL A 20 28.09 -1.43 -31.43
N MET A 21 27.17 -2.07 -32.13
CA MET A 21 25.74 -2.01 -31.81
C MET A 21 25.43 -2.61 -30.44
N LEU A 22 26.06 -3.72 -30.07
CA LEU A 22 25.93 -4.30 -28.73
C LEU A 22 26.50 -3.39 -27.64
N PHE A 23 27.62 -2.71 -27.92
CA PHE A 23 28.19 -1.72 -27.02
C PHE A 23 27.27 -0.51 -26.83
N LEU A 24 26.68 -0.01 -27.92
CA LEU A 24 25.68 1.06 -27.87
C LEU A 24 24.45 0.64 -27.07
N LEU A 25 23.93 -0.57 -27.28
CA LEU A 25 22.80 -1.10 -26.50
C LEU A 25 23.13 -1.20 -25.00
N ALA A 26 24.37 -1.52 -24.65
CA ALA A 26 24.81 -1.59 -23.25
C ALA A 26 24.91 -0.20 -22.57
N LEU A 27 25.16 0.86 -23.34
CA LEU A 27 25.43 2.21 -22.81
C LEU A 27 24.27 3.19 -22.95
N LEU A 28 23.46 3.07 -24.00
CA LEU A 28 22.37 4.02 -24.30
C LEU A 28 21.39 4.19 -23.13
N PRO A 29 20.98 3.12 -22.43
CA PRO A 29 20.00 3.25 -21.37
C PRO A 29 20.48 4.10 -20.20
N GLY A 30 21.77 4.11 -19.87
CA GLY A 30 22.30 4.96 -18.80
C GLY A 30 22.49 6.43 -19.14
N TRP A 31 22.43 6.79 -20.43
CA TRP A 31 22.60 8.17 -20.89
C TRP A 31 21.27 8.85 -21.23
N LEU A 32 20.24 8.07 -21.56
CA LEU A 32 18.95 8.59 -22.06
C LEU A 32 17.75 8.16 -21.22
N LEU A 33 17.89 7.18 -20.32
CA LEU A 33 16.79 6.60 -19.56
C LEU A 33 17.18 6.54 -18.07
N GLU A 34 16.19 6.58 -17.17
CA GLU A 34 16.42 6.17 -15.77
C GLU A 34 16.93 4.72 -15.78
N GLU A 35 18.18 4.47 -15.38
CA GLU A 35 18.75 3.11 -15.40
C GLU A 35 17.92 2.18 -14.50
N PRO A 36 17.17 1.22 -15.06
CA PRO A 36 16.55 0.19 -14.25
C PRO A 36 17.67 -0.68 -13.67
N ALA A 37 17.57 -1.06 -12.39
CA ALA A 37 18.55 -1.92 -11.74
C ALA A 37 18.81 -3.24 -12.51
N SER A 38 17.80 -3.76 -13.21
CA SER A 38 17.91 -4.93 -14.10
C SER A 38 18.85 -4.70 -15.28
N TRP A 39 18.94 -3.49 -15.83
CA TRP A 39 19.81 -3.17 -16.96
C TRP A 39 21.29 -3.09 -16.57
N ILE A 40 21.57 -2.66 -15.33
CA ILE A 40 22.93 -2.65 -14.77
C ILE A 40 23.53 -4.05 -14.81
N SER A 41 22.74 -5.08 -14.49
CA SER A 41 23.16 -6.48 -14.53
C SER A 41 23.44 -6.99 -15.96
N LEU A 42 22.79 -6.43 -16.99
CA LEU A 42 22.96 -6.83 -18.39
C LEU A 42 24.10 -6.10 -19.11
N ARG A 43 24.56 -4.97 -18.57
CA ARG A 43 25.58 -4.12 -19.19
C ARG A 43 26.91 -4.83 -19.44
N GLN A 44 27.48 -5.48 -18.43
CA GLN A 44 28.77 -6.18 -18.56
C GLN A 44 28.70 -7.37 -19.54
N PRO A 45 27.69 -8.25 -19.48
CA PRO A 45 27.48 -9.30 -20.48
C PRO A 45 27.39 -8.78 -21.92
N LEU A 46 26.67 -7.67 -22.15
CA LEU A 46 26.52 -7.09 -23.50
C LEU A 46 27.85 -6.53 -24.03
N ILE A 47 28.61 -5.83 -23.20
CA ILE A 47 29.95 -5.32 -23.55
C ILE A 47 30.89 -6.48 -23.87
N ALA A 48 30.96 -7.49 -23.00
CA ALA A 48 31.80 -8.67 -23.21
C ALA A 48 31.43 -9.40 -24.51
N THR A 49 30.12 -9.57 -24.77
CA THR A 49 29.63 -10.19 -26.00
C THR A 49 29.99 -9.37 -27.23
N GLY A 50 29.86 -8.03 -27.17
CA GLY A 50 30.29 -7.14 -28.24
C GLY A 50 31.78 -7.29 -28.57
N ILE A 51 32.65 -7.32 -27.55
CA ILE A 51 34.10 -7.54 -27.73
C ILE A 51 34.36 -8.91 -28.37
N ILE A 52 33.72 -9.97 -27.88
CA ILE A 52 33.86 -11.33 -28.43
C ILE A 52 33.46 -11.37 -29.90
N VAL A 53 32.35 -10.73 -30.28
CA VAL A 53 31.87 -10.65 -31.68
C VAL A 53 32.91 -9.97 -32.57
N VAL A 54 33.50 -8.85 -32.12
CA VAL A 54 34.55 -8.15 -32.87
C VAL A 54 35.79 -9.04 -33.02
N LEU A 55 36.29 -9.62 -31.93
CA LEU A 55 37.47 -10.50 -31.94
C LEU A 55 37.26 -11.72 -32.83
N PHE A 56 36.08 -12.34 -32.77
CA PHE A 56 35.72 -13.47 -33.62
C PHE A 56 35.82 -13.12 -35.11
N GLY A 57 35.29 -11.96 -35.52
CA GLY A 57 35.36 -11.48 -36.89
C GLY A 57 36.78 -11.14 -37.38
N GLN A 58 37.69 -10.77 -36.46
CA GLN A 58 39.10 -10.52 -36.79
C GLN A 58 39.93 -11.79 -36.90
N LEU A 59 39.71 -12.75 -35.99
CA LEU A 59 40.55 -13.92 -35.80
C LEU A 59 40.09 -15.14 -36.59
N THR A 60 38.80 -15.27 -36.88
CA THR A 60 38.26 -16.47 -37.53
C THR A 60 37.67 -16.15 -38.90
N TYR A 61 38.17 -16.84 -39.93
CA TYR A 61 37.54 -16.81 -41.25
C TYR A 61 37.54 -18.21 -41.86
N ARG A 62 36.39 -18.88 -41.80
CA ARG A 62 36.11 -20.12 -42.52
C ARG A 62 34.87 -19.92 -43.39
N PRO A 63 34.89 -20.18 -44.71
CA PRO A 63 33.81 -19.79 -45.63
C PRO A 63 32.40 -20.31 -45.27
N ARG A 64 32.30 -21.48 -44.60
CA ARG A 64 31.02 -22.03 -44.12
C ARG A 64 30.51 -21.30 -42.88
N LEU A 65 31.38 -21.04 -41.90
CA LEU A 65 31.04 -20.31 -40.67
C LEU A 65 30.80 -18.82 -40.92
N ALA A 66 31.54 -18.24 -41.88
CA ALA A 66 31.47 -16.81 -42.19
C ALA A 66 30.10 -16.36 -42.67
N ARG A 67 29.37 -17.23 -43.41
CA ARG A 67 28.00 -16.93 -43.84
C ARG A 67 27.00 -16.94 -42.67
N VAL A 68 27.11 -17.93 -41.79
CA VAL A 68 26.23 -18.06 -40.62
C VAL A 68 26.47 -16.90 -39.65
N SER A 69 27.73 -16.60 -39.31
CA SER A 69 28.03 -15.51 -38.38
C SER A 69 27.77 -14.13 -39.00
N ALA A 70 27.92 -13.95 -40.32
CA ALA A 70 27.48 -12.73 -40.99
C ALA A 70 25.96 -12.53 -40.89
N GLY A 71 25.17 -13.59 -41.06
CA GLY A 71 23.73 -13.55 -40.84
C GLY A 71 23.37 -13.12 -39.42
N LEU A 72 24.06 -13.67 -38.41
CA LEU A 72 23.88 -13.28 -37.01
C LEU A 72 24.28 -11.81 -36.76
N CYS A 73 25.38 -11.34 -37.34
CA CYS A 73 25.81 -9.94 -37.22
C CYS A 73 24.80 -8.98 -37.84
N VAL A 74 24.24 -9.33 -39.00
CA VAL A 74 23.15 -8.54 -39.63
C VAL A 74 21.92 -8.53 -38.74
N ALA A 75 21.53 -9.67 -38.16
CA ALA A 75 20.41 -9.73 -37.22
C ALA A 75 20.64 -8.83 -36.00
N VAL A 76 21.82 -8.87 -35.37
CA VAL A 76 22.18 -7.99 -34.26
C VAL A 76 22.18 -6.51 -34.67
N ALA A 77 22.75 -6.19 -35.83
CA ALA A 77 22.80 -4.82 -36.35
C ALA A 77 21.42 -4.25 -36.68
N MET A 78 20.44 -5.09 -37.02
CA MET A 78 19.04 -4.70 -37.23
C MET A 78 18.22 -4.65 -35.94
N LEU A 79 18.53 -5.53 -34.97
CA LEU A 79 17.82 -5.61 -33.71
C LEU A 79 17.96 -4.33 -32.87
N VAL A 80 19.17 -3.76 -32.78
CA VAL A 80 19.41 -2.57 -31.94
C VAL A 80 18.60 -1.36 -32.42
N PRO A 81 18.60 -0.97 -33.71
CA PRO A 81 17.71 0.07 -34.22
C PRO A 81 16.23 -0.26 -34.06
N ALA A 82 15.83 -1.52 -34.23
CA ALA A 82 14.44 -1.95 -34.03
C ALA A 82 13.99 -1.79 -32.57
N LEU A 83 14.84 -2.14 -31.60
CA LEU A 83 14.59 -1.93 -30.17
C LEU A 83 14.54 -0.43 -29.82
N ALA A 84 15.42 0.38 -30.40
CA ALA A 84 15.41 1.83 -30.20
C ALA A 84 14.14 2.48 -30.78
N LEU A 85 13.72 2.07 -31.98
CA LEU A 85 12.46 2.49 -32.58
C LEU A 85 11.27 2.04 -31.74
N GLY A 86 11.27 0.79 -31.27
CA GLY A 86 10.25 0.25 -30.37
C GLY A 86 10.15 1.08 -29.08
N GLU A 87 11.27 1.31 -28.40
CA GLU A 87 11.35 2.16 -27.19
C GLU A 87 10.71 3.53 -27.43
N PHE A 88 11.06 4.19 -28.54
CA PHE A 88 10.51 5.49 -28.89
C PHE A 88 8.99 5.43 -29.13
N VAL A 89 8.52 4.47 -29.94
CA VAL A 89 7.10 4.30 -30.27
C VAL A 89 6.29 3.97 -29.02
N PHE A 90 6.73 3.05 -28.18
CA PHE A 90 6.00 2.63 -27.00
C PHE A 90 5.92 3.74 -25.94
N ARG A 91 6.97 4.55 -25.78
CA ARG A 91 6.92 5.76 -24.95
C ARG A 91 5.96 6.81 -25.51
N ALA A 92 6.02 7.07 -26.81
CA ALA A 92 5.14 8.04 -27.47
C ALA A 92 3.65 7.65 -27.40
N LEU A 93 3.37 6.34 -27.45
CA LEU A 93 2.03 5.79 -27.30
C LEU A 93 1.61 5.53 -25.85
N HIS A 94 2.49 5.81 -24.87
CA HIS A 94 2.28 5.54 -23.45
C HIS A 94 1.82 4.10 -23.15
N VAL A 95 2.36 3.11 -23.87
CA VAL A 95 2.04 1.69 -23.62
C VAL A 95 2.55 1.29 -22.24
N ASP A 96 1.69 0.76 -21.37
CA ASP A 96 2.10 0.30 -20.04
C ASP A 96 2.51 -1.18 -20.05
N PHE A 97 3.80 -1.45 -20.10
CA PHE A 97 4.33 -2.82 -20.06
C PHE A 97 4.21 -3.48 -18.69
N ARG A 98 4.10 -2.70 -17.61
CA ARG A 98 3.84 -3.26 -16.27
C ARG A 98 2.42 -3.78 -16.12
N ARG A 99 1.51 -3.39 -17.03
CA ARG A 99 0.09 -3.67 -16.89
C ARG A 99 -0.44 -3.22 -15.53
N ALA A 100 0.12 -2.16 -14.94
CA ALA A 100 -0.14 -1.74 -13.57
C ALA A 100 -1.63 -1.41 -13.39
N GLU A 101 -2.26 -0.81 -14.40
CA GLU A 101 -3.70 -0.55 -14.43
C GLU A 101 -4.53 -1.86 -14.50
N LEU A 102 -4.07 -2.88 -15.21
CA LEU A 102 -4.73 -4.19 -15.28
C LEU A 102 -4.58 -4.97 -13.96
N THR A 103 -3.38 -4.97 -13.36
CA THR A 103 -3.16 -5.58 -12.03
C THR A 103 -4.03 -4.93 -10.97
N GLN A 104 -4.24 -3.61 -11.05
CA GLN A 104 -5.19 -2.94 -10.15
C GLN A 104 -6.65 -3.34 -10.42
N ARG A 105 -7.06 -3.58 -11.67
CA ARG A 105 -8.43 -4.01 -12.00
C ARG A 105 -8.77 -5.38 -11.42
N ASP A 106 -7.80 -6.29 -11.38
CA ASP A 106 -7.99 -7.66 -10.88
C ASP A 106 -8.09 -7.75 -9.35
N LEU A 107 -7.57 -6.74 -8.64
CA LEU A 107 -7.68 -6.65 -7.19
C LEU A 107 -9.02 -6.04 -6.76
N PRO A 108 -9.61 -6.47 -5.62
CA PRO A 108 -10.70 -5.74 -4.99
C PRO A 108 -10.30 -4.29 -4.72
N PRO A 109 -11.19 -3.30 -4.87
CA PRO A 109 -10.88 -1.89 -4.65
C PRO A 109 -10.16 -1.61 -3.33
N PHE A 110 -10.56 -2.30 -2.27
CA PHE A 110 -9.94 -2.23 -0.94
C PHE A 110 -8.41 -2.39 -0.97
N TYR A 111 -7.88 -3.34 -1.75
CA TYR A 111 -6.44 -3.61 -1.82
C TYR A 111 -5.72 -2.79 -2.91
N ARG A 112 -6.43 -1.92 -3.63
CA ARG A 112 -5.81 -0.99 -4.60
C ARG A 112 -5.26 0.22 -3.87
N ARG A 113 -4.11 0.72 -4.33
CA ARG A 113 -3.57 2.00 -3.86
C ARG A 113 -4.45 3.17 -4.34
N PRO A 114 -4.65 4.21 -3.53
CA PRO A 114 -5.18 5.49 -4.00
C PRO A 114 -4.31 6.06 -5.12
N LEU A 115 -4.93 6.60 -6.18
CA LEU A 115 -4.23 7.09 -7.37
C LEU A 115 -4.70 8.48 -7.84
N VAL A 116 -5.82 8.99 -7.33
CA VAL A 116 -6.37 10.27 -7.77
C VAL A 116 -5.77 11.38 -6.92
N PRO A 117 -5.05 12.37 -7.48
CA PRO A 117 -4.53 13.48 -6.70
C PRO A 117 -5.62 14.20 -5.90
N SER A 118 -5.29 14.55 -4.66
CA SER A 118 -6.14 15.27 -3.72
C SER A 118 -5.25 16.25 -2.94
N GLY A 119 -5.41 17.55 -3.16
CA GLY A 119 -4.46 18.54 -2.63
C GLY A 119 -3.09 18.45 -3.31
N ASP A 120 -2.04 18.80 -2.57
CA ASP A 120 -0.69 18.97 -3.14
C ASP A 120 0.14 17.69 -3.13
N CYS A 121 0.09 16.91 -2.06
CA CYS A 121 0.86 15.68 -1.93
C CYS A 121 0.05 14.49 -1.39
N PHE A 122 -1.28 14.48 -1.58
CA PHE A 122 -2.11 13.35 -1.18
C PHE A 122 -2.85 12.74 -2.36
N LEU A 123 -3.25 11.48 -2.19
CA LEU A 123 -3.95 10.69 -3.20
C LEU A 123 -5.21 10.10 -2.58
N ARG A 124 -6.35 10.25 -3.25
CA ARG A 124 -7.63 9.60 -2.93
C ARG A 124 -7.94 8.44 -3.87
N ARG A 125 -8.93 7.64 -3.50
CA ARG A 125 -9.47 6.61 -4.40
C ARG A 125 -10.27 7.26 -5.52
N SER A 126 -10.36 6.56 -6.64
CA SER A 126 -11.33 6.91 -7.66
C SER A 126 -12.75 6.55 -7.22
N GLY A 127 -13.70 7.36 -7.68
CA GLY A 127 -15.12 7.22 -7.42
C GLY A 127 -15.93 7.98 -8.48
N PRO A 128 -17.20 7.61 -8.73
CA PRO A 128 -17.93 6.54 -8.08
C PRO A 128 -17.48 5.15 -8.57
N LEU A 129 -17.49 4.16 -7.67
CA LEU A 129 -17.04 2.79 -7.98
C LEU A 129 -17.92 1.77 -7.26
N VAL A 130 -18.31 0.71 -7.96
CA VAL A 130 -19.00 -0.45 -7.37
C VAL A 130 -18.24 -1.71 -7.73
N TRP A 131 -18.01 -2.55 -6.74
CA TRP A 131 -17.38 -3.86 -6.91
C TRP A 131 -18.09 -4.91 -6.06
N GLU A 132 -18.15 -6.14 -6.53
CA GLU A 132 -18.80 -7.23 -5.80
C GLU A 132 -17.97 -8.51 -5.84
N GLY A 133 -17.78 -9.14 -4.67
CA GLY A 133 -17.00 -10.36 -4.56
C GLY A 133 -16.64 -10.70 -3.12
N ARG A 134 -15.78 -11.71 -2.96
CA ARG A 134 -15.24 -12.11 -1.65
C ARG A 134 -13.85 -11.50 -1.50
N VAL A 135 -13.79 -10.30 -0.92
CA VAL A 135 -12.59 -9.43 -0.92
C VAL A 135 -11.33 -10.17 -0.45
N ILE A 136 -11.37 -10.78 0.75
CA ILE A 136 -10.20 -11.48 1.30
C ILE A 136 -9.85 -12.73 0.48
N ASN A 137 -10.84 -13.51 0.04
CA ASN A 137 -10.59 -14.70 -0.78
C ASN A 137 -9.92 -14.32 -2.12
N THR A 138 -10.37 -13.25 -2.77
CA THR A 138 -9.71 -12.74 -3.99
C THR A 138 -8.26 -12.33 -3.72
N MET A 139 -7.97 -11.74 -2.56
CA MET A 139 -6.60 -11.43 -2.15
C MET A 139 -5.77 -12.70 -1.88
N CYS A 140 -6.32 -13.71 -1.21
CA CYS A 140 -5.67 -15.00 -1.04
C CYS A 140 -5.35 -15.65 -2.39
N ASP A 141 -6.29 -15.63 -3.34
CA ASP A 141 -6.07 -16.17 -4.68
C ASP A 141 -4.98 -15.39 -5.44
N TRP A 142 -5.00 -14.06 -5.34
CA TRP A 142 -3.99 -13.19 -5.96
C TRP A 142 -2.59 -13.40 -5.37
N LEU A 143 -2.48 -13.50 -4.03
CA LEU A 143 -1.24 -13.84 -3.32
C LEU A 143 -0.85 -15.32 -3.46
N ARG A 144 -1.72 -16.13 -4.05
CA ARG A 144 -1.60 -17.59 -4.15
C ARG A 144 -1.39 -18.25 -2.78
N LEU A 145 -2.23 -17.89 -1.83
CA LEU A 145 -2.25 -18.47 -0.49
C LEU A 145 -3.35 -19.52 -0.35
N GLU A 146 -3.02 -20.67 0.24
CA GLU A 146 -3.98 -21.69 0.65
C GLU A 146 -4.33 -21.49 2.12
N THR A 147 -5.62 -21.29 2.41
CA THR A 147 -6.15 -21.18 3.77
C THR A 147 -7.67 -21.36 3.78
N ASP A 148 -8.17 -22.13 4.75
CA ASP A 148 -9.61 -22.30 4.99
C ASP A 148 -10.16 -21.26 5.96
N ALA A 149 -9.31 -20.38 6.52
CA ALA A 149 -9.71 -19.39 7.52
C ALA A 149 -10.77 -18.39 7.01
N TYR A 150 -10.96 -18.31 5.69
CA TYR A 150 -11.89 -17.41 5.02
C TYR A 150 -12.87 -18.16 4.10
N ALA A 151 -13.03 -19.47 4.24
CA ALA A 151 -13.92 -20.27 3.38
C ALA A 151 -15.37 -19.73 3.40
N ASP A 152 -15.83 -19.29 4.57
CA ASP A 152 -17.17 -18.74 4.79
C ASP A 152 -17.24 -17.21 4.64
N GLY A 153 -16.18 -16.57 4.11
CA GLY A 153 -16.11 -15.11 3.96
C GLY A 153 -17.24 -14.58 3.07
N PRO A 154 -18.02 -13.56 3.49
CA PRO A 154 -19.19 -13.12 2.75
C PRO A 154 -18.80 -12.53 1.38
N ARG A 155 -19.71 -12.67 0.42
CA ARG A 155 -19.67 -11.89 -0.81
C ARG A 155 -20.27 -10.51 -0.50
N VAL A 156 -19.52 -9.45 -0.72
CA VAL A 156 -19.91 -8.07 -0.36
C VAL A 156 -19.96 -7.18 -1.59
N ALA A 157 -20.91 -6.24 -1.60
CA ALA A 157 -20.93 -5.14 -2.56
C ALA A 157 -20.23 -3.93 -1.93
N VAL A 158 -19.07 -3.56 -2.45
CA VAL A 158 -18.29 -2.42 -2.02
C VAL A 158 -18.63 -1.24 -2.92
N ARG A 159 -19.07 -0.13 -2.33
CA ARG A 159 -19.45 1.08 -3.05
C ARG A 159 -18.62 2.25 -2.55
N TYR A 160 -18.07 3.02 -3.48
CA TYR A 160 -17.43 4.30 -3.22
C TYR A 160 -18.24 5.40 -3.91
N ASP A 161 -18.45 6.51 -3.20
CA ASP A 161 -19.05 7.72 -3.71
C ASP A 161 -18.07 8.51 -4.62
N ASP A 162 -18.48 9.70 -5.07
CA ASP A 162 -17.67 10.54 -5.98
C ASP A 162 -16.36 11.02 -5.34
N ASP A 163 -16.33 11.13 -4.01
CA ASP A 163 -15.15 11.48 -3.22
C ASP A 163 -14.18 10.28 -3.12
N GLY A 164 -14.63 9.08 -3.47
CA GLY A 164 -13.83 7.85 -3.38
C GLY A 164 -13.84 7.25 -1.97
N VAL A 165 -14.89 7.51 -1.19
CA VAL A 165 -15.06 6.99 0.18
C VAL A 165 -16.39 6.25 0.32
N ARG A 166 -16.55 5.53 1.43
CA ARG A 166 -17.66 4.58 1.61
C ARG A 166 -18.76 5.17 2.49
N ASN A 167 -19.76 5.80 1.87
CA ASN A 167 -20.88 6.42 2.57
C ASN A 167 -22.23 5.99 1.97
N PRO A 168 -23.32 6.05 2.78
CA PRO A 168 -24.66 5.87 2.28
C PRO A 168 -24.96 6.80 1.08
N PRO A 169 -25.74 6.35 0.09
CA PRO A 169 -26.10 7.19 -1.05
C PRO A 169 -26.74 8.51 -0.60
N ARG A 170 -26.31 9.63 -1.20
CA ARG A 170 -26.84 10.98 -0.94
C ARG A 170 -26.62 11.50 0.49
N LEU A 171 -25.58 11.06 1.18
CA LEU A 171 -25.13 11.70 2.43
C LEU A 171 -24.62 13.11 2.14
N ALA A 172 -25.47 14.12 2.34
CA ALA A 172 -25.17 15.52 2.01
C ALA A 172 -24.73 16.37 3.23
N ASP A 173 -24.98 15.88 4.45
CA ASP A 173 -24.66 16.59 5.69
C ASP A 173 -24.54 15.57 6.84
N TRP A 174 -23.73 15.88 7.86
CA TRP A 174 -23.35 14.95 8.92
C TRP A 174 -22.89 15.64 10.20
N GLU A 175 -23.14 15.01 11.34
CA GLU A 175 -22.70 15.50 12.65
C GLU A 175 -21.27 15.09 12.99
N ILE A 176 -20.84 13.93 12.49
CA ILE A 176 -19.53 13.32 12.80
C ILE A 176 -18.82 12.97 11.51
N ALA A 177 -17.56 13.35 11.36
CA ALA A 177 -16.68 12.85 10.30
C ALA A 177 -15.56 12.00 10.90
N VAL A 178 -15.30 10.83 10.31
CA VAL A 178 -14.26 9.89 10.77
C VAL A 178 -13.30 9.64 9.62
N ALA A 179 -12.05 10.07 9.77
CA ALA A 179 -10.95 9.75 8.87
C ALA A 179 -10.04 8.70 9.52
N GLY A 180 -9.38 7.92 8.67
CA GLY A 180 -8.47 6.88 9.11
C GLY A 180 -8.00 6.08 7.90
N ASP A 181 -7.27 5.02 8.18
CA ASP A 181 -6.66 4.18 7.17
C ASP A 181 -7.59 3.03 6.71
N SER A 182 -6.97 1.91 6.34
CA SER A 182 -7.61 0.63 6.06
C SER A 182 -8.55 0.10 7.16
N PHE A 183 -8.31 0.44 8.43
CA PHE A 183 -9.20 0.09 9.56
C PHE A 183 -10.47 0.93 9.62
N THR A 184 -10.51 2.06 8.92
CA THR A 184 -11.70 2.91 8.78
C THR A 184 -12.44 2.63 7.49
N GLU A 185 -11.71 2.31 6.42
CA GLU A 185 -12.31 1.90 5.16
C GLU A 185 -13.01 0.54 5.27
N LEU A 186 -12.34 -0.48 5.83
CA LEU A 186 -12.82 -1.86 6.02
C LEU A 186 -13.53 -2.43 4.77
N GLY A 187 -12.90 -2.27 3.60
CA GLY A 187 -13.46 -2.57 2.28
C GLY A 187 -13.94 -4.00 2.08
N TYR A 188 -13.59 -4.92 2.98
CA TYR A 188 -14.02 -6.31 2.95
C TYR A 188 -15.33 -6.59 3.71
N LEU A 189 -15.82 -5.65 4.51
CA LEU A 189 -17.12 -5.72 5.20
C LEU A 189 -18.21 -4.99 4.42
N PRO A 190 -19.47 -5.43 4.50
CA PRO A 190 -20.59 -4.67 3.94
C PRO A 190 -20.79 -3.36 4.74
N GLU A 191 -21.40 -2.35 4.11
CA GLU A 191 -21.50 -0.98 4.64
C GLU A 191 -22.16 -0.93 6.03
N GLU A 192 -23.20 -1.72 6.25
CA GLU A 192 -23.94 -1.79 7.51
C GLU A 192 -23.16 -2.42 8.68
N ARG A 193 -22.01 -3.04 8.39
CA ARG A 193 -21.12 -3.65 9.39
C ARG A 193 -19.85 -2.84 9.66
N LEU A 194 -19.69 -1.70 9.00
CA LEU A 194 -18.61 -0.77 9.32
C LEU A 194 -18.83 -0.17 10.70
N PHE A 195 -17.77 0.01 11.48
CA PHE A 195 -17.91 0.62 12.80
C PHE A 195 -18.50 2.04 12.72
N THR A 196 -18.28 2.76 11.63
CA THR A 196 -18.85 4.10 11.37
C THR A 196 -20.37 4.05 11.16
N SER A 197 -20.87 3.08 10.39
CA SER A 197 -22.31 2.84 10.23
C SER A 197 -22.97 2.37 11.52
N LEU A 198 -22.30 1.49 12.26
CA LEU A 198 -22.77 1.01 13.56
C LEU A 198 -22.80 2.15 14.59
N LEU A 199 -21.77 3.00 14.60
CA LEU A 199 -21.70 4.20 15.44
C LEU A 199 -22.85 5.17 15.12
N ALA A 200 -23.13 5.39 13.84
CA ALA A 200 -24.26 6.21 13.38
C ALA A 200 -25.58 5.69 13.96
N GLY A 201 -25.82 4.37 13.85
CA GLY A 201 -27.01 3.73 14.41
C GLY A 201 -27.10 3.84 15.93
N ARG A 202 -25.97 3.67 16.65
CA ARG A 202 -25.92 3.74 18.12
C ARG A 202 -26.16 5.15 18.66
N LEU A 203 -25.65 6.16 17.97
CA LEU A 203 -25.80 7.57 18.39
C LEU A 203 -27.07 8.23 17.84
N GLY A 204 -27.72 7.62 16.85
CA GLY A 204 -28.79 8.28 16.09
C GLY A 204 -28.29 9.53 15.35
N ARG A 205 -27.01 9.53 14.93
CA ARG A 205 -26.34 10.65 14.25
C ARG A 205 -25.81 10.19 12.90
N ARG A 206 -25.67 11.11 11.95
CA ARG A 206 -25.06 10.83 10.65
C ARG A 206 -23.54 10.90 10.80
N VAL A 207 -22.87 9.87 10.30
CA VAL A 207 -21.42 9.72 10.34
C VAL A 207 -20.91 9.66 8.90
N LYS A 208 -20.04 10.58 8.50
CA LYS A 208 -19.29 10.50 7.24
C LYS A 208 -18.00 9.70 7.48
N ASN A 209 -17.86 8.61 6.75
CA ASN A 209 -16.66 7.80 6.71
C ASN A 209 -15.73 8.32 5.59
N LEU A 210 -14.52 8.70 5.98
CA LEU A 210 -13.43 9.17 5.10
C LEU A 210 -12.23 8.20 5.09
N GLY A 211 -12.46 6.97 5.54
CA GLY A 211 -11.44 5.93 5.61
C GLY A 211 -10.95 5.50 4.24
N VAL A 212 -9.63 5.48 4.07
CA VAL A 212 -8.97 5.03 2.84
C VAL A 212 -7.72 4.24 3.20
N SER A 213 -7.53 3.08 2.58
CA SER A 213 -6.37 2.23 2.80
C SER A 213 -5.12 2.88 2.20
N HIS A 214 -3.97 2.62 2.82
CA HIS A 214 -2.68 3.23 2.46
C HIS A 214 -2.58 4.74 2.73
N THR A 215 -3.26 5.24 3.76
CA THR A 215 -3.17 6.64 4.18
C THR A 215 -2.80 6.76 5.65
N GLY A 216 -1.87 7.65 5.96
CA GLY A 216 -1.47 8.00 7.31
C GLY A 216 -2.09 9.31 7.82
N PRO A 217 -1.65 9.77 9.00
CA PRO A 217 -2.25 10.88 9.72
C PRO A 217 -2.36 12.20 8.95
N LEU A 218 -1.38 12.57 8.10
CA LEU A 218 -1.45 13.83 7.35
C LEU A 218 -2.47 13.74 6.22
N THR A 219 -2.54 12.61 5.52
CA THR A 219 -3.60 12.38 4.53
C THR A 219 -4.98 12.37 5.19
N GLN A 220 -5.11 11.73 6.36
CA GLN A 220 -6.35 11.68 7.12
C GLN A 220 -6.80 13.09 7.56
N LEU A 221 -5.88 13.94 8.01
CA LEU A 221 -6.16 15.34 8.33
C LEU A 221 -6.60 16.13 7.08
N HIS A 222 -5.91 15.96 5.96
CA HIS A 222 -6.28 16.57 4.67
C HIS A 222 -7.70 16.16 4.23
N TYR A 223 -8.09 14.91 4.45
CA TYR A 223 -9.46 14.47 4.13
C TYR A 223 -10.51 15.12 5.01
N LEU A 224 -10.24 15.29 6.31
CA LEU A 224 -11.17 16.02 7.19
C LEU A 224 -11.32 17.47 6.72
N GLN A 225 -10.20 18.13 6.37
CA GLN A 225 -10.21 19.51 5.84
C GLN A 225 -11.00 19.64 4.54
N THR A 226 -10.81 18.69 3.62
CA THR A 226 -11.34 18.80 2.25
C THR A 226 -12.76 18.26 2.13
N TYR A 227 -13.09 17.18 2.84
CA TYR A 227 -14.32 16.40 2.64
C TYR A 227 -15.12 16.15 3.94
N GLY A 228 -14.58 16.55 5.10
CA GLY A 228 -15.14 16.21 6.41
C GLY A 228 -16.02 17.29 7.03
N ILE A 229 -16.09 18.49 6.47
CA ILE A 229 -16.84 19.61 7.06
C ILE A 229 -18.17 19.83 6.33
N ALA A 230 -19.26 19.75 7.09
CA ALA A 230 -20.62 20.10 6.67
C ALA A 230 -21.29 21.01 7.73
N PRO A 231 -22.42 21.67 7.42
CA PRO A 231 -23.08 22.61 8.35
C PRO A 231 -23.39 22.01 9.73
N SER A 232 -23.78 20.74 9.79
CA SER A 232 -24.07 20.05 11.06
C SER A 232 -22.85 19.43 11.73
N THR A 233 -21.66 19.49 11.14
CA THR A 233 -20.48 18.84 11.71
C THR A 233 -20.12 19.47 13.05
N ARG A 234 -20.00 18.65 14.08
CA ARG A 234 -19.60 19.05 15.43
C ARG A 234 -18.43 18.25 15.96
N THR A 235 -18.20 17.07 15.40
CA THR A 235 -17.13 16.18 15.85
C THR A 235 -16.36 15.67 14.65
N VAL A 236 -15.03 15.72 14.76
CA VAL A 236 -14.11 15.07 13.84
C VAL A 236 -13.31 14.01 14.61
N VAL A 237 -13.06 12.90 13.94
CA VAL A 237 -12.37 11.75 14.51
C VAL A 237 -11.26 11.32 13.56
N ILE A 238 -10.07 11.14 14.09
CA ILE A 238 -8.99 10.40 13.44
C ILE A 238 -8.85 9.06 14.13
N ALA A 239 -9.06 7.98 13.37
CA ALA A 239 -8.81 6.62 13.82
C ALA A 239 -7.35 6.26 13.55
N PHE A 240 -6.52 6.37 14.59
CA PHE A 240 -5.09 6.15 14.54
C PHE A 240 -4.77 4.67 14.76
N PHE A 241 -4.23 3.98 13.74
CA PHE A 241 -3.81 2.59 13.85
C PHE A 241 -2.35 2.45 14.25
N GLU A 242 -2.14 1.77 15.38
CA GLU A 242 -0.83 1.46 15.97
C GLU A 242 0.17 0.83 14.99
N GLY A 243 -0.33 0.07 13.99
CA GLY A 243 0.51 -0.79 13.18
C GLY A 243 1.24 -0.13 12.02
N ASN A 244 0.81 1.05 11.56
CA ASN A 244 1.40 1.71 10.39
C ASN A 244 1.38 3.23 10.44
N ASP A 245 0.54 3.88 11.24
CA ASP A 245 0.35 5.33 11.13
C ASP A 245 1.60 6.15 11.45
N LEU A 246 2.49 5.67 12.32
CA LEU A 246 3.78 6.32 12.56
C LEU A 246 4.71 6.27 11.34
N ASP A 247 4.77 5.11 10.69
CA ASP A 247 5.56 4.94 9.47
C ASP A 247 4.96 5.71 8.29
N ASP A 248 3.62 5.70 8.19
CA ASP A 248 2.90 6.46 7.17
C ASP A 248 3.05 7.96 7.38
N LEU A 249 2.99 8.46 8.62
CA LEU A 249 3.28 9.85 8.97
C LEU A 249 4.66 10.27 8.46
N CYS A 250 5.69 9.47 8.72
CA CYS A 250 7.05 9.77 8.24
C CYS A 250 7.10 9.88 6.71
N ARG A 251 6.50 8.92 6.00
CA ARG A 251 6.44 8.91 4.52
C ARG A 251 5.70 10.12 3.98
N GLU A 252 4.59 10.50 4.60
CA GLU A 252 3.78 11.64 4.20
C GLU A 252 4.50 12.97 4.46
N SER A 253 5.18 13.11 5.59
CA SER A 253 5.98 14.29 5.91
C SER A 253 7.16 14.48 4.96
N GLU A 254 7.82 13.39 4.54
CA GLU A 254 8.83 13.44 3.49
C GLU A 254 8.25 13.87 2.13
N ALA A 255 7.07 13.35 1.77
CA ALA A 255 6.39 13.75 0.55
C ALA A 255 5.99 15.24 0.58
N TRP A 256 5.49 15.73 1.72
CA TRP A 256 5.14 17.12 1.94
C TRP A 256 6.37 18.04 1.82
N ARG A 257 7.47 17.74 2.54
CA ARG A 257 8.73 18.51 2.46
C ARG A 257 9.28 18.56 1.03
N ARG A 258 9.26 17.43 0.32
CA ARG A 258 9.68 17.39 -1.09
C ARG A 258 8.81 18.30 -1.95
N PHE A 259 7.49 18.32 -1.72
CA PHE A 259 6.60 19.23 -2.43
C PHE A 259 6.92 20.69 -2.11
N GLU A 260 7.16 21.06 -0.86
CA GLU A 260 7.55 22.43 -0.48
C GLU A 260 8.86 22.88 -1.13
N GLU A 261 9.85 21.99 -1.18
CA GLU A 261 11.17 22.29 -1.75
C GLU A 261 11.15 22.37 -3.29
N THR A 262 10.37 21.52 -3.95
CA THR A 262 10.47 21.31 -5.41
C THR A 262 9.23 21.72 -6.20
N GLY A 263 8.11 21.97 -5.54
CA GLY A 263 6.78 22.15 -6.15
C GLY A 263 6.23 20.89 -6.84
N THR A 264 6.93 19.75 -6.73
CA THR A 264 6.56 18.53 -7.44
C THR A 264 5.49 17.76 -6.69
N ARG A 265 4.29 17.66 -7.28
CA ARG A 265 3.17 16.90 -6.72
C ARG A 265 3.39 15.39 -6.85
N LEU A 266 2.77 14.62 -5.94
CA LEU A 266 2.67 13.18 -6.12
C LEU A 266 1.91 12.87 -7.42
N ARG A 267 2.55 12.10 -8.29
CA ARG A 267 1.91 11.59 -9.50
C ARG A 267 1.23 10.25 -9.19
N ALA A 268 0.12 9.99 -9.87
CA ALA A 268 -0.42 8.63 -9.97
C ALA A 268 0.67 7.68 -10.50
N VAL A 269 0.50 6.36 -10.28
CA VAL A 269 1.43 5.34 -10.79
C VAL A 269 1.75 5.62 -12.26
N GLU A 270 3.00 6.00 -12.54
CA GLU A 270 3.42 6.27 -13.91
C GLU A 270 3.48 4.94 -14.69
N PRO A 271 2.86 4.87 -15.88
CA PRO A 271 2.93 3.68 -16.71
C PRO A 271 4.38 3.40 -17.10
N GLN A 272 4.77 2.14 -17.09
CA GLN A 272 6.12 1.73 -17.45
C GLN A 272 6.17 1.56 -18.98
N SER A 273 6.52 2.62 -19.69
CA SER A 273 6.48 2.66 -21.16
C SER A 273 7.80 2.36 -21.88
N SER A 274 8.83 1.99 -21.13
CA SER A 274 10.12 1.58 -21.66
C SER A 274 10.14 0.09 -22.02
N LEU A 275 10.20 -0.21 -23.31
CA LEU A 275 10.38 -1.57 -23.83
C LEU A 275 11.68 -2.19 -23.32
N LEU A 276 12.78 -1.43 -23.29
CA LEU A 276 14.08 -1.93 -22.84
C LEU A 276 14.04 -2.34 -21.37
N ARG A 277 13.39 -1.54 -20.52
CA ARG A 277 13.17 -1.90 -19.12
C ARG A 277 12.30 -3.15 -18.98
N ALA A 278 11.20 -3.23 -19.72
CA ALA A 278 10.31 -4.39 -19.70
C ALA A 278 11.02 -5.69 -20.10
N LEU A 279 11.84 -5.65 -21.15
CA LEU A 279 12.66 -6.78 -21.59
C LEU A 279 13.76 -7.13 -20.57
N GLY A 280 14.42 -6.12 -20.00
CA GLY A 280 15.42 -6.31 -18.95
C GLY A 280 14.84 -7.00 -17.72
N ASP A 281 13.68 -6.53 -17.26
CA ASP A 281 12.95 -7.10 -16.14
C ASP A 281 12.54 -8.56 -16.43
N ALA A 282 12.02 -8.85 -17.63
CA ALA A 282 11.65 -10.21 -18.03
C ALA A 282 12.86 -11.17 -18.12
N VAL A 283 14.03 -10.69 -18.54
CA VAL A 283 15.26 -11.51 -18.62
C VAL A 283 15.86 -11.76 -17.24
N VAL A 284 15.89 -10.74 -16.38
CA VAL A 284 16.54 -10.82 -15.05
C VAL A 284 15.65 -11.55 -14.04
N PHE A 285 14.35 -11.27 -14.04
CA PHE A 285 13.41 -11.81 -13.06
C PHE A 285 12.59 -13.00 -13.59
N GLY A 286 12.74 -13.34 -14.88
CA GLY A 286 11.92 -14.33 -15.56
C GLY A 286 10.52 -13.78 -15.90
N GLY A 287 9.82 -14.45 -16.83
CA GLY A 287 8.38 -14.21 -16.98
C GLY A 287 7.62 -14.61 -15.71
N GLU A 288 6.41 -14.09 -15.52
CA GLU A 288 5.51 -14.53 -14.43
C GLU A 288 5.14 -16.01 -14.61
N GLU A 289 6.01 -16.91 -14.19
CA GLU A 289 5.66 -18.32 -14.07
C GLU A 289 4.62 -18.44 -12.94
N LEU A 290 3.51 -19.15 -13.23
CA LEU A 290 2.46 -19.41 -12.24
C LEU A 290 3.01 -20.37 -11.15
N LYS A 291 3.85 -19.87 -10.23
CA LYS A 291 4.20 -20.52 -8.96
C LYS A 291 2.96 -21.13 -8.29
N PRO A 292 3.06 -22.35 -7.73
CA PRO A 292 1.97 -23.01 -7.02
C PRO A 292 1.51 -22.18 -5.82
N LYS A 293 0.28 -22.40 -5.37
CA LYS A 293 -0.18 -21.80 -4.12
C LYS A 293 0.64 -22.33 -2.95
N THR A 294 0.86 -21.47 -1.94
CA THR A 294 1.59 -21.81 -0.72
C THR A 294 0.67 -21.70 0.50
N PRO A 295 0.84 -22.55 1.53
CA PRO A 295 0.06 -22.40 2.76
C PRO A 295 0.28 -21.03 3.39
N ALA A 296 -0.81 -20.39 3.82
CA ALA A 296 -0.73 -19.13 4.54
C ALA A 296 0.05 -19.32 5.86
N LYS A 297 1.03 -18.45 6.11
CA LYS A 297 1.88 -18.56 7.30
C LYS A 297 1.15 -18.05 8.55
N SER A 298 1.27 -18.80 9.64
CA SER A 298 0.83 -18.38 10.98
C SER A 298 2.05 -18.21 11.89
N ASP A 299 2.06 -17.13 12.66
CA ASP A 299 3.13 -16.81 13.63
C ASP A 299 2.86 -17.43 15.00
N ALA A 300 1.59 -17.63 15.35
CA ALA A 300 1.17 -18.16 16.65
C ALA A 300 -0.19 -18.88 16.57
N MET A 301 -0.56 -19.54 17.66
CA MET A 301 -1.91 -20.03 17.92
C MET A 301 -2.59 -19.13 18.95
N LEU A 302 -3.71 -18.50 18.57
CA LEU A 302 -4.60 -17.81 19.50
C LEU A 302 -5.43 -18.84 20.27
N VAL A 303 -5.29 -18.84 21.59
CA VAL A 303 -5.95 -19.75 22.52
C VAL A 303 -7.13 -19.04 23.16
N LEU A 304 -8.33 -19.52 22.83
CA LEU A 304 -9.59 -19.02 23.36
C LEU A 304 -10.37 -20.19 23.98
N PRO A 305 -11.40 -19.93 24.81
CA PRO A 305 -12.19 -20.99 25.41
C PRO A 305 -12.71 -21.98 24.35
N GLY A 306 -12.28 -23.24 24.44
CA GLY A 306 -12.71 -24.32 23.54
C GLY A 306 -12.18 -24.27 22.11
N ARG A 307 -11.29 -23.34 21.75
CA ARG A 307 -10.78 -23.21 20.37
C ARG A 307 -9.34 -22.71 20.29
N ARG A 308 -8.60 -23.20 19.31
CA ARG A 308 -7.24 -22.77 18.98
C ARG A 308 -7.21 -22.33 17.52
N ILE A 309 -6.86 -21.09 17.27
CA ILE A 309 -6.94 -20.48 15.93
C ILE A 309 -5.54 -20.08 15.48
N PRO A 310 -5.05 -20.56 14.33
CA PRO A 310 -3.78 -20.07 13.78
C PRO A 310 -3.91 -18.59 13.40
N VAL A 311 -2.94 -17.78 13.79
CA VAL A 311 -2.95 -16.33 13.54
C VAL A 311 -1.61 -15.82 13.03
N SER A 312 -1.67 -14.73 12.26
CA SER A 312 -0.50 -13.95 11.90
C SER A 312 -0.41 -12.65 12.71
N LEU A 313 0.81 -12.20 12.93
CA LEU A 313 1.18 -11.04 13.71
C LEU A 313 2.12 -10.19 12.86
N THR A 314 1.55 -9.41 11.94
CA THR A 314 2.31 -8.66 10.94
C THR A 314 2.98 -7.41 11.48
N ASN A 315 2.40 -6.80 12.53
CA ASN A 315 2.85 -5.52 13.08
C ASN A 315 3.34 -5.74 14.51
N LEU A 316 4.58 -5.35 14.77
CA LEU A 316 5.15 -5.33 16.11
C LEU A 316 4.97 -3.91 16.67
N PRO A 317 4.13 -3.72 17.70
CA PRO A 317 3.93 -2.39 18.22
C PRO A 317 5.17 -1.79 18.87
N LEU A 318 5.38 -0.50 18.59
CA LEU A 318 6.46 0.31 19.14
C LEU A 318 6.16 0.73 20.59
N LYS A 319 7.20 1.05 21.34
CA LYS A 319 7.14 1.81 22.60
C LYS A 319 7.58 3.26 22.36
N GLN A 320 7.31 4.15 23.30
CA GLN A 320 7.72 5.56 23.20
C GLN A 320 9.22 5.70 22.92
N SER A 321 10.06 4.93 23.61
CA SER A 321 11.53 4.98 23.43
C SER A 321 12.03 4.52 22.05
N ASP A 322 11.16 3.95 21.21
CA ASP A 322 11.52 3.63 19.82
C ASP A 322 11.27 4.81 18.86
N LEU A 323 10.55 5.85 19.30
CA LEU A 323 10.25 7.03 18.48
C LEU A 323 11.49 7.92 18.36
N THR A 324 11.85 8.28 17.14
CA THR A 324 12.93 9.25 16.92
C THR A 324 12.42 10.67 17.17
N PRO A 325 13.32 11.64 17.47
CA PRO A 325 12.92 13.04 17.63
C PRO A 325 12.15 13.60 16.43
N GLU A 326 12.48 13.15 15.23
CA GLU A 326 11.80 13.55 14.00
C GLU A 326 10.35 13.05 14.00
N VAL A 327 10.10 11.79 14.37
CA VAL A 327 8.72 11.25 14.46
C VAL A 327 7.90 12.01 15.50
N GLU A 328 8.49 12.33 16.65
CA GLU A 328 7.86 13.13 17.70
C GLU A 328 7.49 14.54 17.21
N GLU A 329 8.39 15.17 16.45
CA GLU A 329 8.13 16.49 15.84
C GLU A 329 7.00 16.42 14.81
N GLU A 330 6.99 15.40 13.95
CA GLU A 330 5.91 15.18 12.97
C GLU A 330 4.57 14.92 13.65
N LEU A 331 4.54 14.14 14.74
CA LEU A 331 3.32 13.91 15.54
C LEU A 331 2.79 15.22 16.13
N ALA A 332 3.67 16.03 16.73
CA ALA A 332 3.30 17.32 17.29
C ALA A 332 2.78 18.28 16.21
N ARG A 333 3.40 18.30 15.03
CA ARG A 333 2.94 19.09 13.88
C ARG A 333 1.56 18.64 13.40
N PHE A 334 1.37 17.34 13.24
CA PHE A 334 0.08 16.75 12.87
C PHE A 334 -1.02 17.11 13.88
N LEU A 335 -0.78 16.90 15.18
CA LEU A 335 -1.75 17.22 16.23
C LEU A 335 -2.03 18.72 16.33
N GLY A 336 -1.02 19.57 16.11
CA GLY A 336 -1.18 21.02 15.99
C GLY A 336 -2.12 21.40 14.85
N GLY A 337 -1.88 20.87 13.64
CA GLY A 337 -2.77 21.11 12.50
C GLY A 337 -4.18 20.56 12.71
N TYR A 338 -4.32 19.44 13.43
CA TYR A 338 -5.63 18.87 13.76
C TYR A 338 -6.40 19.72 14.77
N ARG A 339 -5.74 20.23 15.80
CA ARG A 339 -6.30 21.22 16.73
C ARG A 339 -6.72 22.49 15.99
N ASP A 340 -5.89 23.00 15.09
CA ASP A 340 -6.17 24.24 14.36
C ASP A 340 -7.41 24.08 13.46
N LEU A 341 -7.55 22.94 12.77
CA LEU A 341 -8.77 22.58 12.03
C LEU A 341 -10.00 22.61 12.96
N ALA A 342 -9.89 21.98 14.12
CA ALA A 342 -11.01 21.91 15.06
C ALA A 342 -11.38 23.29 15.60
N ALA A 343 -10.40 24.12 15.96
CA ALA A 343 -10.62 25.48 16.43
C ALA A 343 -11.25 26.37 15.36
N GLN A 344 -10.76 26.30 14.11
CA GLN A 344 -11.27 27.07 12.97
C GLN A 344 -12.76 26.81 12.70
N HIS A 345 -13.21 25.57 12.94
CA HIS A 345 -14.58 25.15 12.64
C HIS A 345 -15.45 24.91 13.88
N HIS A 346 -14.94 25.24 15.08
CA HIS A 346 -15.60 25.01 16.37
C HIS A 346 -16.05 23.55 16.59
N LEU A 347 -15.14 22.62 16.32
CA LEU A 347 -15.37 21.17 16.38
C LEU A 347 -14.73 20.56 17.62
N GLU A 348 -15.25 19.41 18.05
CA GLU A 348 -14.54 18.50 18.93
C GLU A 348 -13.62 17.58 18.13
N ALA A 349 -12.32 17.64 18.37
CA ALA A 349 -11.34 16.72 17.80
C ALA A 349 -11.12 15.51 18.70
N TRP A 350 -11.27 14.32 18.12
CA TRP A 350 -10.93 13.05 18.76
C TRP A 350 -9.85 12.31 17.97
N LEU A 351 -8.90 11.73 18.69
CA LEU A 351 -8.02 10.68 18.20
C LEU A 351 -8.42 9.36 18.87
N VAL A 352 -8.85 8.40 18.08
CA VAL A 352 -9.24 7.07 18.53
C VAL A 352 -8.13 6.10 18.18
N TYR A 353 -7.50 5.53 19.20
CA TYR A 353 -6.37 4.64 19.05
C TYR A 353 -6.82 3.20 18.82
N PHE A 354 -6.45 2.63 17.67
CA PHE A 354 -6.70 1.26 17.29
C PHE A 354 -5.46 0.38 17.50
N PRO A 355 -5.56 -0.70 18.29
CA PRO A 355 -4.42 -1.57 18.58
C PRO A 355 -4.20 -2.64 17.52
N CYS A 356 -2.97 -3.13 17.45
CA CYS A 356 -2.62 -4.35 16.73
C CYS A 356 -3.15 -5.61 17.45
N LYS A 357 -3.30 -6.69 16.68
CA LYS A 357 -3.63 -8.04 17.18
C LYS A 357 -2.78 -8.47 18.38
N LEU A 358 -1.47 -8.26 18.28
CA LEU A 358 -0.51 -8.68 19.30
C LEU A 358 -0.80 -8.04 20.66
N ARG A 359 -1.22 -6.76 20.68
CA ARG A 359 -1.61 -6.08 21.91
C ARG A 359 -2.89 -6.65 22.50
N VAL A 360 -3.93 -6.84 21.68
CA VAL A 360 -5.23 -7.32 22.16
C VAL A 360 -5.17 -8.79 22.62
N TRP A 361 -4.40 -9.62 21.92
CA TRP A 361 -4.26 -11.04 22.20
C TRP A 361 -3.10 -11.37 23.14
N HIS A 362 -2.44 -10.36 23.71
CA HIS A 362 -1.35 -10.58 24.65
C HIS A 362 -1.80 -11.46 25.84
N GLY A 363 -1.01 -12.49 26.11
CA GLY A 363 -1.31 -13.53 27.10
C GLY A 363 -2.28 -14.62 26.64
N LEU A 364 -2.75 -14.58 25.39
CA LEU A 364 -3.61 -15.60 24.77
C LEU A 364 -2.92 -16.31 23.59
N LEU A 365 -1.63 -16.08 23.37
CA LEU A 365 -0.88 -16.61 22.22
C LEU A 365 0.06 -17.73 22.65
N GLU A 366 0.01 -18.86 21.94
CA GLU A 366 0.99 -19.94 22.00
C GLU A 366 1.86 -19.90 20.74
N PHE A 367 3.17 -19.74 20.92
CA PHE A 367 4.12 -19.65 19.82
C PHE A 367 4.76 -21.01 19.50
N PRO A 368 5.03 -21.33 18.21
CA PRO A 368 5.75 -22.53 17.85
C PRO A 368 7.22 -22.47 18.30
N ALA A 369 7.84 -23.65 18.43
CA ALA A 369 9.27 -23.74 18.71
C ALA A 369 10.08 -23.05 17.60
N GLY A 370 10.96 -22.12 17.99
CA GLY A 370 11.76 -21.33 17.05
C GLY A 370 11.12 -20.03 16.56
N ALA A 371 9.97 -19.63 17.11
CA ALA A 371 9.43 -18.29 16.89
C ALA A 371 10.44 -17.19 17.29
N ALA A 372 10.43 -16.07 16.57
CA ALA A 372 11.37 -14.99 16.80
C ALA A 372 11.21 -14.41 18.21
N GLY A 373 12.34 -14.25 18.93
CA GLY A 373 12.34 -13.73 20.30
C GLY A 373 11.72 -12.34 20.45
N THR A 374 11.78 -11.52 19.39
CA THR A 374 11.11 -10.21 19.33
C THR A 374 9.59 -10.30 19.43
N LEU A 375 8.98 -11.38 18.92
CA LEU A 375 7.54 -11.63 19.02
C LEU A 375 7.18 -12.32 20.33
N THR A 376 7.92 -13.36 20.73
CA THR A 376 7.59 -14.16 21.92
C THR A 376 7.79 -13.41 23.24
N ASN A 377 8.72 -12.46 23.27
CA ASN A 377 9.05 -11.69 24.46
C ASN A 377 8.40 -10.30 24.47
N TRP A 378 7.58 -9.98 23.46
CA TRP A 378 6.91 -8.69 23.40
C TRP A 378 5.85 -8.60 24.50
N THR A 379 5.79 -7.43 25.14
CA THR A 379 4.75 -7.07 26.12
C THR A 379 4.11 -5.74 25.73
N PRO A 380 2.86 -5.47 26.13
CA PRO A 380 2.20 -4.20 25.87
C PRO A 380 3.06 -3.00 26.26
N THR A 381 3.24 -2.10 25.31
CA THR A 381 4.08 -0.90 25.45
C THR A 381 3.27 0.31 25.92
N ASP A 382 4.00 1.37 26.29
CA ASP A 382 3.53 2.67 26.75
C ASP A 382 3.05 3.62 25.64
N LEU A 383 3.13 3.21 24.36
CA LEU A 383 2.74 4.04 23.22
C LEU A 383 1.33 4.64 23.33
N PRO A 384 0.26 3.91 23.73
CA PRO A 384 -1.07 4.52 23.88
C PRO A 384 -1.11 5.64 24.93
N ASP A 385 -0.38 5.48 26.04
CA ASP A 385 -0.33 6.48 27.10
C ASP A 385 0.49 7.72 26.67
N HIS A 386 1.57 7.50 25.91
CA HIS A 386 2.34 8.59 25.29
C HIS A 386 1.49 9.40 24.30
N LEU A 387 0.80 8.74 23.38
CA LEU A 387 -0.10 9.40 22.43
C LEU A 387 -1.25 10.13 23.13
N ARG A 388 -1.77 9.59 24.23
CA ARG A 388 -2.75 10.31 25.08
C ARG A 388 -2.16 11.60 25.62
N GLY A 389 -0.92 11.56 26.13
CA GLY A 389 -0.21 12.74 26.63
C GLY A 389 -0.04 13.82 25.56
N LEU A 390 0.37 13.43 24.35
CA LEU A 390 0.47 14.32 23.21
C LEU A 390 -0.88 14.92 22.82
N CYS A 391 -1.94 14.11 22.75
CA CYS A 391 -3.29 14.61 22.45
C CYS A 391 -3.75 15.65 23.47
N VAL A 392 -3.55 15.40 24.76
CA VAL A 392 -3.87 16.35 25.84
C VAL A 392 -3.09 17.66 25.67
N ALA A 393 -1.80 17.60 25.36
CA ALA A 393 -0.97 18.79 25.13
C ALA A 393 -1.45 19.63 23.93
N HIS A 394 -2.16 19.02 22.98
CA HIS A 394 -2.71 19.65 21.79
C HIS A 394 -4.22 19.86 21.83
N GLU A 395 -4.86 19.74 23.01
CA GLU A 395 -6.32 19.91 23.18
C GLU A 395 -7.17 18.96 22.31
N VAL A 396 -6.61 17.81 21.94
CA VAL A 396 -7.29 16.73 21.22
C VAL A 396 -7.77 15.69 22.23
N ARG A 397 -9.03 15.28 22.13
CA ARG A 397 -9.58 14.20 22.98
C ARG A 397 -9.03 12.86 22.53
N PHE A 398 -8.79 11.95 23.47
CA PHE A 398 -8.19 10.65 23.18
C PHE A 398 -9.07 9.50 23.68
N LEU A 399 -9.23 8.46 22.85
CA LEU A 399 -9.92 7.23 23.21
C LEU A 399 -9.06 6.02 22.81
N ASP A 400 -8.69 5.20 23.78
CA ASP A 400 -8.07 3.90 23.53
C ASP A 400 -9.13 2.80 23.57
N VAL A 401 -9.36 2.11 22.45
CA VAL A 401 -10.34 1.01 22.36
C VAL A 401 -9.76 -0.34 22.79
N THR A 402 -8.45 -0.42 23.08
CA THR A 402 -7.76 -1.65 23.51
C THR A 402 -8.44 -2.34 24.70
N PRO A 403 -8.83 -1.65 25.79
CA PRO A 403 -9.44 -2.32 26.93
C PRO A 403 -10.75 -3.03 26.57
N ALA A 404 -11.57 -2.42 25.72
CA ALA A 404 -12.83 -3.01 25.27
C ALA A 404 -12.58 -4.28 24.43
N LEU A 405 -11.63 -4.22 23.49
CA LEU A 405 -11.26 -5.37 22.65
C LEU A 405 -10.64 -6.52 23.46
N VAL A 406 -9.77 -6.22 24.42
CA VAL A 406 -9.14 -7.21 25.31
C VAL A 406 -10.21 -7.91 26.16
N ARG A 407 -11.10 -7.12 26.78
CA ARG A 407 -12.19 -7.64 27.62
C ARG A 407 -13.09 -8.57 26.82
N THR A 408 -13.62 -8.12 25.69
CA THR A 408 -14.51 -8.92 24.84
C THR A 408 -13.82 -10.18 24.32
N THR A 409 -12.54 -10.12 23.95
CA THR A 409 -11.80 -11.32 23.52
C THR A 409 -11.69 -12.35 24.64
N ARG A 410 -11.38 -11.91 25.87
CA ARG A 410 -11.18 -12.81 27.02
C ARG A 410 -12.48 -13.38 27.58
N GLU A 411 -13.51 -12.56 27.67
CA GLU A 411 -14.78 -12.93 28.31
C GLU A 411 -15.71 -13.69 27.36
N GLU A 412 -15.81 -13.25 26.11
CA GLU A 412 -16.74 -13.84 25.13
C GLU A 412 -16.05 -14.84 24.19
N GLY A 413 -14.72 -14.85 24.16
CA GLY A 413 -13.97 -15.67 23.21
C GLY A 413 -14.16 -15.24 21.75
N SER A 414 -14.60 -14.01 21.50
CA SER A 414 -14.91 -13.48 20.16
C SER A 414 -13.64 -13.27 19.31
N LEU A 415 -13.69 -13.60 18.01
CA LEU A 415 -12.58 -13.31 17.08
C LEU A 415 -12.75 -11.90 16.54
N LEU A 416 -12.05 -10.93 17.13
CA LEU A 416 -12.24 -9.50 16.82
C LEU A 416 -11.37 -8.99 15.65
N PHE A 417 -10.37 -9.75 15.21
CA PHE A 417 -9.55 -9.45 14.03
C PHE A 417 -9.51 -10.65 13.09
N ASN A 418 -9.32 -10.42 11.79
CA ASN A 418 -9.06 -11.49 10.85
C ASN A 418 -7.81 -12.27 11.25
N PRO A 419 -7.78 -13.61 11.10
CA PRO A 419 -6.74 -14.40 11.76
C PRO A 419 -5.37 -14.35 11.07
N ILE A 420 -5.27 -14.56 9.75
CA ILE A 420 -3.99 -14.83 9.06
C ILE A 420 -3.64 -13.81 7.96
N VAL A 421 -4.39 -13.74 6.86
CA VAL A 421 -3.96 -12.95 5.69
C VAL A 421 -4.22 -11.46 5.88
N ASP A 422 -5.18 -11.14 6.73
CA ASP A 422 -5.72 -9.79 6.89
C ASP A 422 -5.61 -9.37 8.36
N THR A 423 -5.26 -8.10 8.61
CA THR A 423 -5.04 -7.57 9.96
C THR A 423 -6.27 -6.93 10.59
N HIS A 424 -7.31 -6.65 9.81
CA HIS A 424 -8.39 -5.74 10.16
C HIS A 424 -9.41 -6.35 11.14
N PHE A 425 -10.19 -5.47 11.78
CA PHE A 425 -11.29 -5.86 12.66
C PHE A 425 -12.36 -6.64 11.90
N THR A 426 -12.79 -7.79 12.43
CA THR A 426 -13.99 -8.50 11.95
C THR A 426 -15.25 -7.66 12.19
N ALA A 427 -16.41 -8.11 11.67
CA ALA A 427 -17.69 -7.49 12.01
C ALA A 427 -17.92 -7.41 13.53
N ALA A 428 -17.52 -8.42 14.29
CA ALA A 428 -17.59 -8.41 15.76
C ALA A 428 -16.62 -7.38 16.37
N GLY A 429 -15.42 -7.24 15.82
CA GLY A 429 -14.49 -6.17 16.21
C GLY A 429 -15.08 -4.78 15.98
N CYS A 430 -15.72 -4.56 14.83
CA CYS A 430 -16.39 -3.30 14.50
C CYS A 430 -17.52 -2.95 15.45
N GLU A 431 -18.30 -3.94 15.93
CA GLU A 431 -19.35 -3.73 16.95
C GLU A 431 -18.75 -3.24 18.27
N VAL A 432 -17.65 -3.84 18.72
CA VAL A 432 -16.97 -3.43 19.97
C VAL A 432 -16.40 -2.01 19.85
N VAL A 433 -15.74 -1.71 18.72
CA VAL A 433 -15.20 -0.37 18.44
C VAL A 433 -16.32 0.68 18.39
N ALA A 434 -17.39 0.40 17.65
CA ALA A 434 -18.55 1.31 17.55
C ALA A 434 -19.21 1.55 18.92
N ALA A 435 -19.31 0.52 19.77
CA ALA A 435 -19.85 0.65 21.11
C ALA A 435 -18.96 1.51 22.02
N ALA A 436 -17.64 1.26 22.04
CA ALA A 436 -16.69 2.04 22.82
C ALA A 436 -16.65 3.52 22.39
N MET A 437 -16.69 3.77 21.07
CA MET A 437 -16.81 5.12 20.55
C MET A 437 -18.14 5.77 20.94
N ALA A 438 -19.27 5.08 20.77
CA ALA A 438 -20.58 5.64 21.12
C ALA A 438 -20.65 6.05 22.60
N GLU A 439 -20.11 5.24 23.51
CA GLU A 439 -20.03 5.56 24.94
C GLU A 439 -19.22 6.85 25.19
N ALA A 440 -18.04 6.96 24.59
CA ALA A 440 -17.18 8.13 24.74
C ALA A 440 -17.78 9.41 24.14
N LEU A 441 -18.33 9.33 22.93
CA LEU A 441 -18.91 10.47 22.22
C LEU A 441 -20.26 10.91 22.83
N ALA A 442 -21.05 9.98 23.37
CA ALA A 442 -22.29 10.34 24.09
C ALA A 442 -21.99 11.02 25.43
N GLY A 443 -21.00 10.51 26.18
CA GLY A 443 -20.59 11.08 27.47
C GLY A 443 -20.10 12.52 27.37
N ALA A 444 -19.44 12.87 26.27
CA ALA A 444 -18.96 14.23 25.99
C ALA A 444 -20.08 15.27 25.84
N GLY A 445 -21.28 14.86 25.42
CA GLY A 445 -22.44 15.75 25.23
C GLY A 445 -23.13 16.19 26.52
N THR A 446 -22.75 15.66 27.69
CA THR A 446 -23.43 15.94 28.97
C THR A 446 -22.82 17.10 29.77
N ILE A 447 -21.75 17.72 29.29
CA ILE A 447 -21.14 18.91 29.91
C ILE A 447 -21.59 20.16 29.15
N THR A 448 -22.89 20.48 29.20
CA THR A 448 -23.41 21.81 28.87
C THR A 448 -24.77 21.99 29.52
N GLN A 449 -24.77 22.37 30.80
CA GLN A 449 -25.71 23.31 31.42
C GLN A 449 -25.46 23.35 32.94
N ARG A 450 -24.40 24.05 33.36
CA ARG A 450 -24.40 24.77 34.64
C ARG A 450 -23.70 26.11 34.44
N THR A 451 -24.54 27.14 34.34
CA THR A 451 -24.24 28.55 34.62
C THR A 451 -25.59 29.12 35.09
N PRO A 452 -25.61 30.07 36.03
CA PRO A 452 -24.82 31.29 35.99
C PRO A 452 -23.53 31.26 36.80
#